data_AF-A0A6C0ICB9-F1
#
_entry.id   AF-A0A6C0ICB9-F1
#
_cell.length_a   1.000
_cell.length_b   1.000
_cell.length_c   1.000
_cell.angle_alpha   90.00
_cell.angle_beta   90.00
_cell.angle_gamma   90.00
#
_symmetry.space_group_name_H-M   'P 1'
#
loop_
_entity.id
_entity.type
_entity.pdbx_description
1 polymer ?
#
loop_
_entity_poly.entity_id
_entity_poly.type
_entity_poly.pdbx_seq_one_letter_code
_entity_poly.pdbx_strand_id
1 'polypeptide(L)'
;MSLSLFPSLWSWNLSNASTPYGVLPLPRVFQGTEYPSACSNGWGFSSSSAHYSFACPHQALLSNDMILASQYDGLSEHFVYGVAGSSTDDDCGKCYQIQLLDAERVWRDDFPFLLLQIINSGYDVMPYQFDVFMGAGGFGYFTACNSDCHSRYCQGGPCQQAMFSTSFDEWNEAVYEDPNVCYSGGIKWLENPSLAEQYCTVALSENVHLLDSCIRSNVQKFHQNFVEIRTERVQCPEGLYRLTGLQRQDDNAQQKPSPSLFLPHHCQGDRTQGHYCITTMQDCCKPSCSWRGKGNPSPTWDHVDDCNAQGMLRR
;
A
#
# COMPACT_ATOMS: atom_id res chain seq x y z
N MET A 1 22.46 -29.34 0.64
CA MET A 1 21.57 -29.28 -0.55
C MET A 1 20.89 -27.93 -0.50
N SER A 2 21.26 -27.03 -1.40
CA SER A 2 20.78 -25.65 -1.48
C SER A 2 19.43 -25.64 -2.21
N LEU A 3 18.34 -25.41 -1.49
CA LEU A 3 17.01 -25.21 -2.06
C LEU A 3 16.81 -23.71 -2.31
N SER A 4 17.17 -23.23 -3.49
CA SER A 4 16.69 -21.93 -3.99
C SER A 4 15.31 -22.16 -4.63
N LEU A 5 14.24 -21.97 -3.86
CA LEU A 5 12.86 -22.26 -4.30
C LEU A 5 12.06 -21.03 -4.78
N PHE A 6 12.67 -19.87 -4.93
CA PHE A 6 12.00 -18.73 -5.57
C PHE A 6 12.32 -18.71 -7.07
N PRO A 7 11.34 -18.68 -8.01
CA PRO A 7 11.57 -17.95 -9.25
C PRO A 7 11.95 -16.55 -8.82
N SER A 8 13.21 -16.22 -8.99
CA SER A 8 13.84 -15.07 -8.35
C SER A 8 12.97 -13.84 -8.58
N LEU A 9 12.46 -13.19 -7.52
CA LEU A 9 11.90 -11.82 -7.61
C LEU A 9 12.87 -10.86 -8.36
N TRP A 10 14.11 -11.30 -8.50
CA TRP A 10 15.30 -10.75 -9.14
C TRP A 10 15.43 -10.93 -10.66
N SER A 11 14.55 -11.71 -11.32
CA SER A 11 14.63 -11.88 -12.78
C SER A 11 13.97 -10.74 -13.56
N TRP A 12 13.33 -9.80 -12.85
CA TRP A 12 12.76 -8.60 -13.46
C TRP A 12 13.89 -7.60 -13.73
N ASN A 13 14.14 -7.34 -15.01
CA ASN A 13 15.16 -6.42 -15.47
C ASN A 13 14.78 -5.00 -15.00
N LEU A 14 15.43 -4.49 -13.95
CA LEU A 14 15.19 -3.15 -13.35
C LEU A 14 15.71 -2.00 -14.25
N SER A 15 15.65 -2.13 -15.56
CA SER A 15 16.35 -1.26 -16.51
C SER A 15 15.76 0.14 -16.68
N ASN A 16 14.62 0.45 -16.05
CA ASN A 16 13.91 1.73 -16.17
C ASN A 16 13.76 2.52 -14.86
N ALA A 17 14.45 2.14 -13.77
CA ALA A 17 14.45 2.96 -12.56
C ALA A 17 15.18 4.29 -12.83
N SER A 18 14.46 5.40 -12.71
CA SER A 18 14.95 6.77 -12.96
C SER A 18 15.85 7.32 -11.84
N THR A 19 16.12 6.51 -10.81
CA THR A 19 17.05 6.83 -9.72
C THR A 19 18.37 6.08 -9.91
N PRO A 20 19.54 6.75 -9.82
CA PRO A 20 20.81 6.06 -9.89
C PRO A 20 20.86 5.00 -8.78
N TYR A 21 21.13 3.75 -9.18
CA TYR A 21 21.19 2.57 -8.33
C TYR A 21 21.88 2.87 -6.99
N GLY A 22 21.16 2.62 -5.88
CA GLY A 22 21.75 2.46 -4.55
C GLY A 22 21.56 3.60 -3.54
N VAL A 23 20.85 4.68 -3.86
CA VAL A 23 20.54 5.72 -2.87
C VAL A 23 19.03 5.80 -2.66
N LEU A 24 18.55 5.19 -1.57
CA LEU A 24 17.22 5.50 -1.07
C LEU A 24 17.12 7.00 -0.80
N PRO A 25 15.98 7.64 -1.11
CA PRO A 25 15.83 9.06 -0.87
C PRO A 25 16.21 9.41 0.57
N LEU A 26 17.04 10.44 0.73
CA LEU A 26 17.44 10.96 2.02
C LEU A 26 16.23 11.56 2.77
N PRO A 27 16.30 11.66 4.11
CA PRO A 27 15.29 12.37 4.90
C PRO A 27 14.92 13.70 4.29
N ARG A 28 13.64 13.83 3.97
CA ARG A 28 13.07 15.02 3.37
C ARG A 28 12.53 15.89 4.49
N VAL A 29 13.30 16.90 4.87
CA VAL A 29 12.79 17.94 5.78
C VAL A 29 11.68 18.68 5.03
N PHE A 30 10.45 18.48 5.46
CA PHE A 30 9.30 19.22 4.95
C PHE A 30 9.48 20.71 5.25
N GLN A 31 9.39 21.56 4.23
CA GLN A 31 9.53 23.03 4.35
C GLN A 31 8.25 23.77 3.92
N GLY A 32 7.12 23.07 3.86
CA GLY A 32 5.93 23.54 3.12
C GLY A 32 4.66 23.79 3.93
N THR A 33 3.55 23.89 3.18
CA THR A 33 2.17 23.97 3.68
C THR A 33 1.55 22.58 3.57
N GLU A 34 0.84 22.13 4.60
CA GLU A 34 0.13 20.86 4.54
C GLU A 34 -1.05 20.93 3.56
N TYR A 35 -1.14 19.97 2.64
CA TYR A 35 -2.18 19.93 1.62
C TYR A 35 -3.35 19.01 2.04
N PRO A 36 -4.59 19.34 1.63
CA PRO A 36 -5.75 18.50 1.86
C PRO A 36 -5.71 17.20 1.05
N SER A 37 -6.41 16.18 1.54
CA SER A 37 -6.63 14.94 0.78
C SER A 37 -7.47 15.21 -0.46
N ALA A 38 -7.17 14.51 -1.56
CA ALA A 38 -8.00 14.51 -2.75
C ALA A 38 -9.38 13.84 -2.54
N CYS A 39 -9.54 13.07 -1.47
CA CYS A 39 -10.82 12.45 -1.09
C CYS A 39 -11.63 13.36 -0.16
N SER A 40 -12.97 13.22 -0.18
CA SER A 40 -13.92 13.96 0.68
C SER A 40 -13.96 13.47 2.13
N ASN A 41 -12.84 13.04 2.68
CA ASN A 41 -12.77 12.45 4.01
C ASN A 41 -12.84 13.49 5.14
N GLY A 42 -13.98 14.19 5.28
CA GLY A 42 -14.49 14.80 6.51
C GLY A 42 -13.68 15.91 7.23
N TRP A 43 -12.38 16.04 6.97
CA TRP A 43 -11.51 17.06 7.56
C TRP A 43 -11.55 18.27 6.65
N GLY A 44 -12.63 19.04 6.82
CA GLY A 44 -12.95 20.23 6.05
C GLY A 44 -11.87 21.30 6.15
N PHE A 45 -10.88 21.23 5.27
CA PHE A 45 -10.28 22.43 4.73
C PHE A 45 -11.16 22.84 3.55
N SER A 46 -12.07 23.78 3.76
CA SER A 46 -12.58 24.61 2.66
C SER A 46 -11.43 25.49 2.18
N SER A 47 -10.43 24.87 1.56
CA SER A 47 -9.40 25.62 0.88
C SER A 47 -9.81 25.71 -0.57
N SER A 48 -9.93 26.93 -1.07
CA SER A 48 -9.90 27.25 -2.49
C SER A 48 -8.54 26.88 -3.14
N SER A 49 -7.84 25.88 -2.60
CA SER A 49 -6.52 25.50 -3.05
C SER A 49 -6.67 24.54 -4.22
N ALA A 50 -6.04 24.86 -5.35
CA ALA A 50 -6.03 24.02 -6.54
C ALA A 50 -5.12 22.78 -6.38
N HIS A 51 -4.82 22.36 -5.14
CA HIS A 51 -3.72 21.47 -4.84
C HIS A 51 -4.08 20.46 -3.75
N TYR A 52 -4.37 19.23 -4.17
CA TYR A 52 -4.63 18.11 -3.30
C TYR A 52 -3.45 17.14 -3.23
N SER A 53 -3.42 16.35 -2.16
CA SER A 53 -2.45 15.30 -1.91
C SER A 53 -3.05 13.90 -2.01
N PHE A 54 -2.18 12.96 -2.35
CA PHE A 54 -2.45 11.57 -2.69
C PHE A 54 -1.42 10.67 -2.01
N ALA A 55 -1.73 9.38 -1.85
CA ALA A 55 -0.75 8.36 -1.48
C ALA A 55 0.37 8.30 -2.53
N CYS A 56 1.61 8.13 -2.09
CA CYS A 56 2.75 8.13 -3.00
C CYS A 56 2.88 6.80 -3.76
N PRO A 57 2.82 6.81 -5.12
CA PRO A 57 2.91 5.60 -5.95
C PRO A 57 4.12 4.70 -5.68
N HIS A 58 5.27 5.29 -5.35
CA HIS A 58 6.48 4.53 -5.05
C HIS A 58 6.41 3.75 -3.72
N GLN A 59 5.37 3.96 -2.90
CA GLN A 59 5.17 3.23 -1.64
C GLN A 59 4.32 1.97 -1.85
N ALA A 60 3.81 1.72 -3.06
CA ALA A 60 3.01 0.54 -3.35
C ALA A 60 3.83 -0.76 -3.22
N LEU A 61 3.19 -1.84 -2.75
CA LEU A 61 3.77 -3.18 -2.65
C LEU A 61 4.42 -3.59 -3.97
N LEU A 62 5.65 -4.10 -3.93
CA LEU A 62 6.41 -4.54 -5.12
C LEU A 62 6.66 -3.46 -6.20
N SER A 63 6.45 -2.19 -5.88
CA SER A 63 7.04 -1.10 -6.67
C SER A 63 8.57 -1.18 -6.62
N ASN A 64 9.24 -0.57 -7.60
CA ASN A 64 10.71 -0.61 -7.67
C ASN A 64 11.36 -0.08 -6.39
N ASP A 65 10.87 1.04 -5.85
CA ASP A 65 11.46 1.67 -4.68
C ASP A 65 11.26 0.82 -3.41
N MET A 66 10.12 0.14 -3.29
CA MET A 66 9.86 -0.77 -2.17
C MET A 66 10.74 -2.03 -2.22
N ILE A 67 11.03 -2.54 -3.43
CA ILE A 67 12.00 -3.63 -3.65
C ILE A 67 13.43 -3.16 -3.33
N LEU A 68 13.79 -1.95 -3.75
CA LEU A 68 15.11 -1.37 -3.43
C LEU A 68 15.26 -1.10 -1.93
N ALA A 69 14.19 -0.75 -1.22
CA ALA A 69 14.19 -0.59 0.23
C ALA A 69 14.52 -1.92 0.94
N SER A 70 13.87 -3.02 0.57
CA SER A 70 14.17 -4.33 1.18
C SER A 70 15.57 -4.83 0.84
N GLN A 71 16.08 -4.50 -0.35
CA GLN A 71 17.47 -4.77 -0.75
C GLN A 71 18.47 -3.98 0.06
N TYR A 72 18.21 -2.68 0.26
CA TYR A 72 19.05 -1.80 1.07
C TYR A 72 19.23 -2.33 2.48
N ASP A 73 18.15 -2.84 3.08
CA ASP A 73 18.16 -3.44 4.42
C ASP A 73 18.69 -4.89 4.44
N GLY A 74 18.98 -5.49 3.28
CA GLY A 74 19.45 -6.88 3.17
C GLY A 74 18.39 -7.93 3.54
N LEU A 75 17.10 -7.60 3.45
CA LEU A 75 15.97 -8.43 3.89
C LEU A 75 15.11 -8.98 2.74
N SER A 76 15.40 -8.55 1.52
CA SER A 76 14.70 -8.91 0.28
C SER A 76 14.67 -10.42 -0.07
N GLU A 77 15.51 -11.25 0.55
CA GLU A 77 15.46 -12.71 0.35
C GLU A 77 14.24 -13.36 1.03
N HIS A 78 13.77 -12.77 2.13
CA HIS A 78 12.72 -13.36 2.97
C HIS A 78 11.48 -12.48 3.12
N PHE A 79 11.62 -11.18 2.85
CA PHE A 79 10.59 -10.19 3.11
C PHE A 79 10.19 -9.43 1.85
N VAL A 80 8.88 -9.30 1.64
CA VAL A 80 8.30 -8.31 0.74
C VAL A 80 7.88 -7.12 1.58
N TYR A 81 8.46 -5.96 1.27
CA TYR A 81 8.12 -4.72 1.96
C TYR A 81 6.85 -4.12 1.36
N GLY A 82 6.09 -3.43 2.19
CA GLY A 82 4.92 -2.68 1.77
C GLY A 82 4.45 -1.71 2.83
N VAL A 83 3.35 -1.04 2.54
CA VAL A 83 2.63 -0.19 3.47
C VAL A 83 1.17 -0.61 3.54
N ALA A 84 0.51 -0.32 4.65
CA ALA A 84 -0.88 -0.73 4.85
C ALA A 84 -1.70 0.26 5.67
N GLY A 85 -3.02 0.13 5.55
CA GLY A 85 -3.99 0.66 6.50
C GLY A 85 -4.16 -0.28 7.70
N SER A 86 -4.48 0.28 8.87
CA SER A 86 -4.91 -0.49 10.05
C SER A 86 -6.07 0.19 10.80
N SER A 87 -6.42 -0.31 11.99
CA SER A 87 -7.63 0.10 12.72
C SER A 87 -7.54 1.47 13.41
N THR A 88 -6.33 1.99 13.66
CA THR A 88 -6.15 3.18 14.50
C THR A 88 -4.96 4.05 14.09
N ASP A 89 -5.08 5.36 14.29
CA ASP A 89 -3.98 6.32 14.13
C ASP A 89 -2.81 6.06 15.08
N ASP A 90 -3.04 5.36 16.20
CA ASP A 90 -1.98 4.97 17.13
C ASP A 90 -0.98 3.98 16.51
N ASP A 91 -1.42 3.28 15.45
CA ASP A 91 -0.59 2.36 14.68
C ASP A 91 0.27 3.06 13.64
N CYS A 92 0.04 4.35 13.34
CA CYS A 92 0.83 5.09 12.37
C CYS A 92 2.33 4.91 12.60
N GLY A 93 3.03 4.49 11.55
CA GLY A 93 4.47 4.26 11.53
C GLY A 93 4.94 2.98 12.19
N LYS A 94 4.07 2.16 12.81
CA LYS A 94 4.47 0.85 13.33
C LYS A 94 4.75 -0.09 12.16
N CYS A 95 5.75 -0.96 12.32
CA CYS A 95 6.02 -2.03 11.39
C CYS A 95 5.58 -3.38 11.94
N TYR A 96 5.06 -4.22 11.06
CA TYR A 96 4.59 -5.56 11.38
C TYR A 96 5.27 -6.57 10.47
N GLN A 97 5.90 -7.57 11.08
CA GLN A 97 6.27 -8.79 10.38
C GLN A 97 5.03 -9.69 10.33
N ILE A 98 4.73 -10.23 9.15
CA ILE A 98 3.53 -11.01 8.92
C ILE A 98 3.88 -12.30 8.17
N GLN A 99 3.44 -13.42 8.73
CA GLN A 99 3.41 -14.70 8.06
C GLN A 99 2.01 -14.94 7.51
N LEU A 100 1.91 -15.19 6.21
CA LEU A 100 0.68 -15.64 5.57
C LEU A 100 0.47 -17.12 5.89
N LEU A 101 -0.77 -17.55 6.13
CA LEU A 101 -1.11 -18.94 6.46
C LEU A 101 -2.25 -19.51 5.60
N ASP A 102 -3.17 -18.66 5.14
CA ASP A 102 -4.26 -19.07 4.25
C ASP A 102 -4.70 -17.93 3.34
N ALA A 103 -5.00 -18.23 2.07
CA ALA A 103 -5.37 -17.28 1.04
C ALA A 103 -6.79 -17.50 0.54
N GLU A 104 -7.49 -16.43 0.15
CA GLU A 104 -8.88 -16.51 -0.33
C GLU A 104 -9.03 -17.45 -1.53
N ARG A 105 -8.11 -17.39 -2.51
CA ARG A 105 -8.21 -18.12 -3.78
C ARG A 105 -7.11 -19.16 -3.96
N VAL A 106 -5.85 -18.74 -3.92
CA VAL A 106 -4.70 -19.59 -4.24
C VAL A 106 -3.64 -19.49 -3.15
N TRP A 107 -3.50 -20.57 -2.40
CA TRP A 107 -2.46 -20.74 -1.39
C TRP A 107 -1.15 -21.26 -2.00
N ARG A 108 -0.02 -20.83 -1.45
CA ARG A 108 1.31 -21.44 -1.64
C ARG A 108 2.05 -21.46 -0.30
N ASP A 109 2.78 -22.52 -0.04
CA ASP A 109 3.56 -22.69 1.20
C ASP A 109 4.85 -21.85 1.23
N ASP A 110 5.28 -21.33 0.08
CA ASP A 110 6.49 -20.53 -0.10
C ASP A 110 6.23 -19.02 -0.20
N PHE A 111 5.05 -18.54 0.22
CA PHE A 111 4.82 -17.10 0.35
C PHE A 111 5.88 -16.48 1.29
N PRO A 112 6.56 -15.37 0.89
CA PRO A 112 7.49 -14.68 1.76
C PRO A 112 6.74 -14.00 2.92
N PHE A 113 7.48 -13.61 3.95
CA PHE A 113 6.92 -12.74 4.98
C PHE A 113 6.59 -11.38 4.37
N LEU A 114 5.50 -10.78 4.81
CA LEU A 114 5.28 -9.35 4.57
C LEU A 114 5.93 -8.57 5.70
N LEU A 115 6.56 -7.45 5.35
CA LEU A 115 6.99 -6.44 6.31
C LEU A 115 6.29 -5.13 5.97
N LEU A 116 5.25 -4.82 6.73
CA LEU A 116 4.35 -3.72 6.42
C LEU A 116 4.52 -2.58 7.42
N GLN A 117 4.65 -1.35 6.92
CA GLN A 117 4.51 -0.17 7.76
C GLN A 117 3.08 0.40 7.65
N ILE A 118 2.49 0.77 8.79
CA ILE A 118 1.16 1.38 8.79
C ILE A 118 1.24 2.85 8.40
N ILE A 119 0.57 3.22 7.32
CA ILE A 119 0.52 4.60 6.78
C ILE A 119 -0.89 5.18 6.75
N ASN A 120 -1.90 4.35 6.96
CA ASN A 120 -3.29 4.76 6.94
C ASN A 120 -4.06 4.11 8.08
N SER A 121 -5.20 4.69 8.42
CA SER A 121 -6.14 4.15 9.38
C SER A 121 -7.54 4.18 8.77
N GLY A 122 -8.28 3.09 8.96
CA GLY A 122 -9.65 2.93 8.50
C GLY A 122 -10.52 2.44 9.65
N TYR A 123 -11.73 2.99 9.78
CA TYR A 123 -12.68 2.54 10.80
C TYR A 123 -13.30 1.18 10.46
N ASP A 124 -13.17 0.76 9.21
CA ASP A 124 -13.62 -0.52 8.66
C ASP A 124 -12.55 -1.61 8.72
N VAL A 125 -11.40 -1.31 9.35
CA VAL A 125 -10.30 -2.25 9.56
C VAL A 125 -10.27 -2.67 11.02
N MET A 126 -10.33 -3.97 11.27
CA MET A 126 -10.25 -4.52 12.63
C MET A 126 -8.81 -4.52 13.17
N PRO A 127 -8.60 -4.60 14.50
CA PRO A 127 -7.26 -4.80 15.06
C PRO A 127 -6.57 -6.03 14.44
N TYR A 128 -5.32 -5.87 14.00
CA TYR A 128 -4.54 -6.90 13.28
C TYR A 128 -5.08 -7.32 11.90
N GLN A 129 -6.00 -6.53 11.34
CA GLN A 129 -6.31 -6.54 9.91
C GLN A 129 -5.44 -5.48 9.20
N PHE A 130 -5.02 -5.78 7.97
CA PHE A 130 -4.15 -4.92 7.17
C PHE A 130 -4.69 -4.76 5.76
N ASP A 131 -4.87 -3.52 5.33
CA ASP A 131 -5.23 -3.20 3.95
C ASP A 131 -3.96 -2.79 3.20
N VAL A 132 -3.39 -3.70 2.43
CA VAL A 132 -2.07 -3.52 1.80
C VAL A 132 -2.20 -2.61 0.58
N PHE A 133 -1.42 -1.54 0.57
CA PHE A 133 -1.38 -0.60 -0.55
C PHE A 133 -0.62 -1.20 -1.74
N MET A 134 -1.31 -1.36 -2.88
CA MET A 134 -0.71 -1.88 -4.12
C MET A 134 -1.43 -1.33 -5.35
N GLY A 135 -0.73 -1.33 -6.50
CA GLY A 135 -1.29 -0.87 -7.77
C GLY A 135 -2.58 -1.62 -8.13
N ALA A 136 -3.67 -0.90 -8.39
CA ALA A 136 -5.03 -1.38 -8.57
C ALA A 136 -5.56 -2.29 -7.44
N GLY A 137 -5.08 -2.11 -6.20
CA GLY A 137 -5.47 -2.93 -5.05
C GLY A 137 -6.95 -2.82 -4.68
N GLY A 138 -7.60 -1.70 -5.03
CA GLY A 138 -9.04 -1.52 -4.93
C GLY A 138 -9.43 -0.24 -4.20
N PHE A 139 -10.56 0.34 -4.61
CA PHE A 139 -10.88 1.71 -4.27
C PHE A 139 -11.25 1.93 -2.80
N GLY A 140 -11.83 0.94 -2.13
CA GLY A 140 -12.27 1.09 -0.74
C GLY A 140 -13.45 2.05 -0.58
N TYR A 141 -13.61 2.58 0.64
CA TYR A 141 -14.77 3.42 1.00
C TYR A 141 -14.71 4.84 0.42
N PHE A 142 -13.52 5.41 0.30
CA PHE A 142 -13.24 6.70 -0.33
C PHE A 142 -12.40 6.45 -1.58
N THR A 143 -12.53 7.24 -2.64
CA THR A 143 -11.57 7.15 -3.75
C THR A 143 -11.38 8.49 -4.44
N ALA A 144 -10.16 8.71 -4.90
CA ALA A 144 -9.73 9.79 -5.76
C ALA A 144 -8.95 9.26 -6.97
N CYS A 145 -9.08 7.98 -7.31
CA CYS A 145 -8.25 7.40 -8.36
C CYS A 145 -8.67 7.83 -9.77
N ASN A 146 -9.95 7.75 -10.12
CA ASN A 146 -10.45 7.93 -11.48
C ASN A 146 -11.13 9.29 -11.68
N SER A 147 -11.22 9.73 -12.93
CA SER A 147 -11.74 11.05 -13.33
C SER A 147 -13.23 11.26 -13.06
N ASP A 148 -14.00 10.17 -12.97
CA ASP A 148 -15.43 10.20 -12.68
C ASP A 148 -15.73 10.16 -11.18
N CYS A 149 -14.72 10.21 -10.30
CA CYS A 149 -14.84 10.21 -8.83
C CYS A 149 -15.68 11.36 -8.23
N HIS A 150 -16.00 12.40 -9.00
CA HIS A 150 -16.95 13.46 -8.60
C HIS A 150 -18.41 13.07 -8.81
N SER A 151 -18.67 12.14 -9.72
CA SER A 151 -20.02 11.82 -10.24
C SER A 151 -20.43 10.37 -9.97
N ARG A 152 -19.46 9.47 -9.97
CA ARG A 152 -19.53 8.09 -9.48
C ARG A 152 -18.60 8.06 -8.30
N TYR A 153 -19.11 7.89 -7.10
CA TYR A 153 -18.29 7.94 -5.90
C TYR A 153 -18.67 6.83 -4.95
N CYS A 154 -17.69 6.42 -4.15
CA CYS A 154 -17.86 5.40 -3.14
C CYS A 154 -18.61 5.99 -1.94
N GLN A 155 -19.04 5.18 -0.99
CA GLN A 155 -19.84 5.63 0.16
C GLN A 155 -19.24 6.84 0.93
N GLY A 156 -17.93 7.07 0.83
CA GLY A 156 -17.19 8.24 1.33
C GLY A 156 -17.44 9.58 0.65
N GLY A 157 -18.26 9.62 -0.41
CA GLY A 157 -18.63 10.86 -1.10
C GLY A 157 -17.69 11.22 -2.27
N PRO A 158 -18.02 12.32 -2.98
CA PRO A 158 -17.31 12.71 -4.20
C PRO A 158 -15.90 13.20 -3.88
N CYS A 159 -14.92 12.73 -4.66
CA CYS A 159 -13.57 13.24 -4.58
C CYS A 159 -13.51 14.75 -4.88
N GLN A 160 -12.39 15.36 -4.54
CA GLN A 160 -12.06 16.73 -4.88
C GLN A 160 -11.21 16.81 -6.16
N GLN A 161 -10.32 15.84 -6.37
CA GLN A 161 -9.46 15.74 -7.54
C GLN A 161 -9.18 14.27 -7.83
N ALA A 162 -9.21 13.88 -9.11
CA ALA A 162 -8.77 12.57 -9.55
C ALA A 162 -7.24 12.50 -9.72
N MET A 163 -6.66 11.35 -9.42
CA MET A 163 -5.25 11.05 -9.68
C MET A 163 -5.03 10.72 -11.16
N PHE A 164 -5.91 9.93 -11.74
CA PHE A 164 -5.84 9.42 -13.11
C PHE A 164 -6.97 9.97 -13.97
N SER A 165 -6.71 10.07 -15.27
CA SER A 165 -7.71 10.47 -16.27
C SER A 165 -8.70 9.35 -16.63
N THR A 166 -8.46 8.13 -16.16
CA THR A 166 -9.26 6.92 -16.42
C THR A 166 -10.63 6.97 -15.74
N SER A 167 -11.56 6.12 -16.15
CA SER A 167 -12.90 5.99 -15.54
C SER A 167 -13.02 4.77 -14.62
N PHE A 168 -14.02 4.71 -13.73
CA PHE A 168 -14.29 3.52 -12.91
C PHE A 168 -14.36 2.22 -13.73
N ASP A 169 -14.96 2.27 -14.91
CA ASP A 169 -15.22 1.11 -15.77
C ASP A 169 -13.92 0.50 -16.32
N GLU A 170 -12.82 1.26 -16.35
CA GLU A 170 -11.50 0.82 -16.83
C GLU A 170 -10.69 0.07 -15.76
N TRP A 171 -11.10 0.15 -14.49
CA TRP A 171 -10.37 -0.40 -13.36
C TRP A 171 -10.92 -1.72 -12.85
N ASN A 172 -11.90 -2.28 -13.54
CA ASN A 172 -12.80 -3.20 -12.87
C ASN A 172 -13.15 -4.44 -13.68
N GLU A 173 -12.97 -5.60 -13.03
CA GLU A 173 -13.59 -6.86 -13.44
C GLU A 173 -14.97 -7.08 -12.81
N ALA A 174 -15.32 -6.34 -11.76
CA ALA A 174 -16.55 -6.49 -11.00
C ALA A 174 -17.68 -5.61 -11.56
N VAL A 175 -18.55 -6.16 -12.41
CA VAL A 175 -19.80 -5.47 -12.78
C VAL A 175 -20.57 -5.09 -11.51
N TYR A 176 -20.80 -3.80 -11.28
CA TYR A 176 -21.53 -3.32 -10.10
C TYR A 176 -23.04 -3.40 -10.32
N GLU A 177 -23.78 -3.96 -9.34
CA GLU A 177 -25.22 -3.75 -9.23
C GLU A 177 -25.55 -2.37 -8.62
N ASP A 178 -24.68 -1.87 -7.72
CA ASP A 178 -24.72 -0.51 -7.17
C ASP A 178 -23.39 0.21 -7.46
N PRO A 179 -23.39 1.25 -8.31
CA PRO A 179 -22.18 1.99 -8.67
C PRO A 179 -21.53 2.75 -7.50
N ASN A 180 -22.17 2.83 -6.32
CA ASN A 180 -21.62 3.48 -5.13
C ASN A 180 -20.99 2.51 -4.12
N VAL A 181 -20.99 1.19 -4.40
CA VAL A 181 -20.35 0.16 -3.57
C VAL A 181 -19.00 -0.21 -4.18
N CYS A 182 -17.98 0.61 -3.90
CA CYS A 182 -16.65 0.46 -4.48
C CYS A 182 -15.71 -0.51 -3.77
N TYR A 183 -16.15 -1.18 -2.70
CA TYR A 183 -15.34 -2.16 -1.96
C TYR A 183 -14.79 -3.28 -2.86
N SER A 184 -15.37 -3.48 -4.04
CA SER A 184 -14.94 -4.45 -5.06
C SER A 184 -14.16 -3.85 -6.25
N GLY A 185 -13.91 -2.54 -6.29
CA GLY A 185 -13.12 -1.93 -7.37
C GLY A 185 -11.67 -2.40 -7.39
N GLY A 186 -10.96 -2.11 -8.49
CA GLY A 186 -9.59 -2.55 -8.73
C GLY A 186 -9.50 -3.90 -9.45
N ILE A 187 -8.27 -4.36 -9.64
CA ILE A 187 -7.96 -5.58 -10.39
C ILE A 187 -7.71 -6.68 -9.37
N LYS A 188 -8.56 -7.70 -9.27
CA LYS A 188 -8.33 -8.84 -8.39
C LYS A 188 -7.29 -9.80 -8.99
N TRP A 189 -6.89 -10.81 -8.23
CA TRP A 189 -5.94 -11.80 -8.70
C TRP A 189 -6.52 -12.53 -9.90
N LEU A 190 -5.71 -12.57 -10.96
CA LEU A 190 -6.03 -13.15 -12.24
C LEU A 190 -5.15 -14.37 -12.49
N GLU A 191 -5.79 -15.47 -12.90
CA GLU A 191 -5.07 -16.69 -13.23
C GLU A 191 -4.20 -16.54 -14.48
N ASN A 192 -4.60 -15.69 -15.42
CA ASN A 192 -3.86 -15.38 -16.65
C ASN A 192 -2.99 -14.12 -16.48
N PRO A 193 -1.65 -14.23 -16.42
CA PRO A 193 -0.77 -13.08 -16.26
C PRO A 193 -0.87 -12.04 -17.38
N SER A 194 -1.12 -12.46 -18.62
CA SER A 194 -1.28 -11.52 -19.75
C SER A 194 -2.55 -10.69 -19.61
N LEU A 195 -3.59 -11.26 -19.00
CA LEU A 195 -4.81 -10.52 -18.72
C LEU A 195 -4.59 -9.50 -17.58
N ALA A 196 -3.84 -9.89 -16.54
CA ALA A 196 -3.43 -8.95 -15.49
C ALA A 196 -2.63 -7.77 -16.07
N GLU A 197 -1.64 -8.05 -16.92
CA GLU A 197 -0.86 -7.02 -17.61
C GLU A 197 -1.73 -6.08 -18.44
N GLN A 198 -2.70 -6.62 -19.19
CA GLN A 198 -3.64 -5.83 -19.97
C GLN A 198 -4.45 -4.87 -19.10
N TYR A 199 -5.11 -5.38 -18.05
CA TYR A 199 -5.93 -4.54 -17.17
C TYR A 199 -5.08 -3.52 -16.41
N CYS A 200 -3.93 -3.93 -15.86
CA CYS A 200 -3.04 -3.01 -15.15
C CYS A 200 -2.58 -1.88 -16.09
N THR A 201 -2.25 -2.19 -17.35
CA THR A 201 -1.81 -1.19 -18.33
C THR A 201 -2.91 -0.18 -18.63
N VAL A 202 -4.15 -0.65 -18.84
CA VAL A 202 -5.29 0.24 -19.09
C VAL A 202 -5.53 1.17 -17.90
N ALA A 203 -5.53 0.63 -16.67
CA ALA A 203 -5.81 1.41 -15.47
C ALA A 203 -4.67 2.39 -15.08
N LEU A 204 -3.41 2.00 -15.27
CA LEU A 204 -2.25 2.62 -14.60
C LEU A 204 -1.12 3.08 -15.53
N SER A 205 -1.32 3.10 -16.85
CA SER A 205 -0.25 3.48 -17.81
C SER A 205 0.40 4.85 -17.55
N GLU A 206 -0.31 5.78 -16.90
CA GLU A 206 0.19 7.11 -16.53
C GLU A 206 1.19 7.07 -15.34
N ASN A 207 1.30 5.94 -14.61
CA ASN A 207 2.17 5.80 -13.45
C ASN A 207 2.90 4.45 -13.41
N VAL A 208 4.18 4.48 -13.77
CA VAL A 208 5.03 3.28 -13.84
C VAL A 208 5.18 2.55 -12.50
N HIS A 209 5.19 3.26 -11.36
CA HIS A 209 5.36 2.62 -10.05
C HIS A 209 4.14 1.76 -9.68
N LEU A 210 2.94 2.27 -9.93
CA LEU A 210 1.70 1.54 -9.69
C LEU A 210 1.46 0.46 -10.74
N LEU A 211 1.80 0.71 -12.01
CA LEU A 211 1.76 -0.31 -13.07
C LEU A 211 2.65 -1.51 -12.73
N ASP A 212 3.92 -1.26 -12.39
CA ASP A 212 4.86 -2.30 -11.98
C ASP A 212 4.37 -3.05 -10.74
N SER A 213 3.87 -2.31 -9.74
CA SER A 213 3.25 -2.89 -8.55
C SER A 213 2.13 -3.85 -8.96
N CYS A 214 1.10 -3.37 -9.67
CA CYS A 214 -0.07 -4.14 -10.10
C CYS A 214 0.31 -5.45 -10.81
N ILE A 215 1.18 -5.38 -11.81
CA ILE A 215 1.59 -6.56 -12.58
C ILE A 215 2.32 -7.56 -11.68
N ARG A 216 3.31 -7.09 -10.90
CA ARG A 216 4.14 -7.97 -10.07
C ARG A 216 3.35 -8.58 -8.93
N SER A 217 2.54 -7.81 -8.21
CA SER A 217 1.70 -8.35 -7.13
C SER A 217 0.65 -9.32 -7.67
N ASN A 218 0.15 -9.15 -8.90
CA ASN A 218 -0.79 -10.11 -9.49
C ASN A 218 -0.09 -11.43 -9.86
N VAL A 219 1.06 -11.35 -10.54
CA VAL A 219 1.91 -12.53 -10.85
C VAL A 219 2.34 -13.27 -9.59
N GLN A 220 2.67 -12.54 -8.52
CA GLN A 220 3.06 -13.09 -7.22
C GLN A 220 1.87 -13.47 -6.35
N LYS A 221 0.63 -13.36 -6.85
CA LYS A 221 -0.61 -13.77 -6.16
C LYS A 221 -0.88 -13.00 -4.85
N PHE A 222 -0.46 -11.74 -4.75
CA PHE A 222 -0.82 -10.84 -3.66
C PHE A 222 -2.12 -10.05 -3.92
N HIS A 223 -2.65 -10.04 -5.14
CA HIS A 223 -3.95 -9.42 -5.49
C HIS A 223 -5.18 -10.20 -5.01
N GLN A 224 -5.08 -10.87 -3.87
CA GLN A 224 -6.16 -11.63 -3.26
C GLN A 224 -6.17 -11.34 -1.76
N ASN A 225 -7.29 -11.63 -1.11
CA ASN A 225 -7.35 -11.51 0.33
C ASN A 225 -6.64 -12.69 1.02
N PHE A 226 -6.15 -12.49 2.24
CA PHE A 226 -5.64 -13.56 3.08
C PHE A 226 -6.51 -13.74 4.31
N VAL A 227 -6.88 -14.99 4.56
CA VAL A 227 -7.86 -15.37 5.59
C VAL A 227 -7.16 -15.62 6.91
N GLU A 228 -5.93 -16.13 6.89
CA GLU A 228 -5.21 -16.48 8.12
C GLU A 228 -3.79 -15.93 8.04
N ILE A 229 -3.37 -15.24 9.11
CA ILE A 229 -2.01 -14.71 9.26
C ILE A 229 -1.53 -14.81 10.70
N ARG A 230 -0.21 -14.87 10.88
CA ARG A 230 0.43 -14.53 12.15
C ARG A 230 1.23 -13.24 12.03
N THR A 231 1.27 -12.45 13.10
CA THR A 231 1.99 -11.17 13.09
C THR A 231 2.61 -10.82 14.43
N GLU A 232 3.57 -9.91 14.38
CA GLU A 232 4.15 -9.22 15.53
C GLU A 232 4.63 -7.83 15.13
N ARG A 233 4.54 -6.88 16.06
CA ARG A 233 5.17 -5.57 15.88
C ARG A 233 6.69 -5.74 15.92
N VAL A 234 7.37 -5.14 14.95
CA VAL A 234 8.83 -5.17 14.83
C VAL A 234 9.38 -3.76 14.66
N GLN A 235 10.68 -3.62 14.84
CA GLN A 235 11.39 -2.40 14.50
C GLN A 235 11.31 -2.19 12.97
N CYS A 236 10.90 -1.02 12.53
CA CYS A 236 10.92 -0.62 11.14
C CYS A 236 12.37 -0.55 10.62
N PRO A 237 12.70 -1.28 9.54
CA PRO A 237 13.97 -1.15 8.88
C PRO A 237 14.18 0.24 8.28
N GLU A 238 15.45 0.60 8.11
CA GLU A 238 15.84 1.94 7.67
C GLU A 238 15.35 2.24 6.26
N GLY A 239 15.40 1.27 5.36
CA GLY A 239 14.93 1.47 4.01
C GLY A 239 13.44 1.78 3.94
N LEU A 240 12.64 1.16 4.82
CA LEU A 240 11.20 1.35 4.84
C LEU A 240 10.81 2.74 5.32
N TYR A 241 11.29 3.19 6.49
CA TYR A 241 10.94 4.55 6.97
C TYR A 241 11.57 5.67 6.14
N ARG A 242 12.72 5.43 5.48
CA ARG A 242 13.30 6.38 4.54
C ARG A 242 12.45 6.59 3.30
N LEU A 243 11.82 5.52 2.83
CA LEU A 243 10.93 5.56 1.69
C LEU A 243 9.59 6.22 2.03
N THR A 244 9.04 5.94 3.21
CA THR A 244 7.72 6.43 3.61
C THR A 244 7.73 7.79 4.28
N GLY A 245 8.86 8.24 4.84
CA GLY A 245 8.95 9.52 5.53
C GLY A 245 8.64 9.47 7.04
N LEU A 246 8.17 8.34 7.58
CA LEU A 246 7.73 8.22 8.97
C LEU A 246 8.55 7.21 9.77
N GLN A 247 9.19 7.66 10.84
CA GLN A 247 9.86 6.81 11.83
C GLN A 247 9.31 7.11 13.22
N ARG A 248 9.03 6.09 14.03
CA ARG A 248 8.56 6.29 15.41
C ARG A 248 9.70 6.41 16.41
N GLN A 249 9.48 7.17 17.49
CA GLN A 249 10.46 7.29 18.58
C GLN A 249 10.58 6.03 19.46
N ASP A 250 9.48 5.26 19.57
CA ASP A 250 9.39 4.04 20.37
C ASP A 250 9.82 2.77 19.61
N ASP A 251 10.36 2.93 18.39
CA ASP A 251 10.61 1.82 17.49
C ASP A 251 11.84 0.98 17.88
N ASN A 252 12.85 1.61 18.47
CA ASN A 252 14.04 0.93 18.99
C ASN A 252 13.77 -0.03 20.16
N ALA A 253 12.57 0.01 20.75
CA ALA A 253 12.16 -0.94 21.78
C ALA A 253 11.68 -2.28 21.20
N GLN A 254 11.44 -2.35 19.88
CA GLN A 254 10.94 -3.53 19.20
C GLN A 254 12.08 -4.44 18.73
N GLN A 255 11.78 -5.72 18.53
CA GLN A 255 12.73 -6.66 17.92
C GLN A 255 12.87 -6.39 16.42
N LYS A 256 14.06 -6.64 15.87
CA LYS A 256 14.27 -6.57 14.41
C LYS A 256 13.52 -7.71 13.71
N PRO A 257 13.02 -7.49 12.48
CA PRO A 257 12.40 -8.56 11.69
C PRO A 257 13.40 -9.70 11.46
N SER A 258 12.91 -10.94 11.53
CA SER A 258 13.69 -12.15 11.31
C SER A 258 12.76 -13.30 10.91
N PRO A 259 13.12 -14.16 9.93
CA PRO A 259 12.32 -15.34 9.59
C PRO A 259 12.11 -16.31 10.76
N SER A 260 12.98 -16.26 11.77
CA SER A 260 12.89 -17.07 12.99
C SER A 260 12.13 -16.41 14.14
N LEU A 261 11.63 -15.18 13.94
CA LEU A 261 10.88 -14.45 14.96
C LEU A 261 9.57 -15.17 15.29
N PHE A 262 9.26 -15.31 16.57
CA PHE A 262 7.97 -15.82 17.01
C PHE A 262 6.89 -14.75 16.82
N LEU A 263 5.80 -15.10 16.15
CA LEU A 263 4.68 -14.21 15.85
C LEU A 263 3.45 -14.63 16.68
N PRO A 264 3.21 -14.04 17.86
CA PRO A 264 2.19 -14.48 18.80
C PRO A 264 0.77 -14.08 18.40
N HIS A 265 0.61 -13.04 17.59
CA HIS A 265 -0.71 -12.55 17.20
C HIS A 265 -1.23 -13.36 16.03
N HIS A 266 -2.45 -13.85 16.13
CA HIS A 266 -3.10 -14.66 15.12
C HIS A 266 -4.39 -13.97 14.70
N CYS A 267 -4.52 -13.68 13.41
CA CYS A 267 -5.80 -13.29 12.82
C CYS A 267 -6.33 -14.46 12.01
N GLN A 268 -7.60 -14.78 12.24
CA GLN A 268 -8.34 -15.82 11.53
C GLN A 268 -9.66 -15.22 11.07
N GLY A 269 -9.72 -14.89 9.78
CA GLY A 269 -10.89 -14.36 9.10
C GLY A 269 -11.96 -15.42 8.83
N ASP A 270 -13.04 -14.99 8.21
CA ASP A 270 -14.17 -15.82 7.81
C ASP A 270 -14.56 -15.51 6.37
N ARG A 271 -14.19 -16.41 5.44
CA ARG A 271 -14.53 -16.32 4.02
C ARG A 271 -16.03 -16.18 3.78
N THR A 272 -16.87 -16.80 4.61
CA THR A 272 -18.32 -16.80 4.43
C THR A 272 -18.95 -15.44 4.76
N GLN A 273 -18.26 -14.63 5.57
CA GLN A 273 -18.66 -13.28 5.94
C GLN A 273 -17.89 -12.20 5.17
N GLY A 274 -16.94 -12.60 4.29
CA GLY A 274 -16.05 -11.67 3.62
C GLY A 274 -15.06 -10.99 4.57
N HIS A 275 -14.80 -11.59 5.73
CA HIS A 275 -13.86 -11.06 6.71
C HIS A 275 -12.47 -11.65 6.45
N TYR A 276 -11.51 -10.79 6.15
CA TYR A 276 -10.15 -11.18 5.82
C TYR A 276 -9.15 -10.46 6.72
N CYS A 277 -8.01 -11.09 6.99
CA CYS A 277 -6.94 -10.50 7.78
C CYS A 277 -6.05 -9.58 6.95
N ILE A 278 -5.94 -9.87 5.66
CA ILE A 278 -5.31 -8.97 4.70
C ILE A 278 -6.25 -8.74 3.55
N THR A 279 -6.44 -7.47 3.23
CA THR A 279 -7.05 -7.04 1.98
C THR A 279 -6.06 -6.17 1.19
N THR A 280 -6.48 -5.72 0.02
CA THR A 280 -5.69 -4.88 -0.88
C THR A 280 -6.39 -3.54 -1.06
N MET A 281 -5.63 -2.45 -1.15
CA MET A 281 -6.18 -1.11 -1.33
C MET A 281 -5.36 -0.26 -2.31
N GLN A 282 -6.07 0.65 -2.98
CA GLN A 282 -5.60 1.86 -3.64
C GLN A 282 -6.81 2.79 -3.78
N ASP A 283 -7.01 3.65 -2.80
CA ASP A 283 -8.02 4.70 -2.81
C ASP A 283 -7.51 6.01 -3.46
N CYS A 284 -6.20 6.11 -3.68
CA CYS A 284 -5.51 7.32 -4.12
C CYS A 284 -5.70 8.53 -3.17
N CYS A 285 -6.22 8.31 -1.96
CA CYS A 285 -6.38 9.36 -0.98
C CYS A 285 -5.03 9.71 -0.33
N LYS A 286 -4.90 10.90 0.27
CA LYS A 286 -3.79 11.19 1.19
C LYS A 286 -3.90 10.22 2.39
N PRO A 287 -2.87 9.41 2.69
CA PRO A 287 -2.91 8.48 3.82
C PRO A 287 -3.07 9.22 5.14
N SER A 288 -3.84 8.66 6.08
CA SER A 288 -4.14 9.34 7.33
C SER A 288 -2.90 9.61 8.20
N CYS A 289 -1.82 8.83 8.08
CA CYS A 289 -0.56 9.06 8.80
C CYS A 289 0.35 10.11 8.14
N SER A 290 -0.07 10.69 7.01
CA SER A 290 0.61 11.84 6.38
C SER A 290 0.24 13.15 7.08
N TRP A 291 -0.77 13.13 7.95
CA TRP A 291 -1.08 14.25 8.83
C TRP A 291 -0.11 14.26 10.01
N ARG A 292 0.42 15.44 10.32
CA ARG A 292 1.44 15.61 11.37
C ARG A 292 0.93 15.20 12.76
N GLY A 293 1.86 14.73 13.59
CA GLY A 293 1.63 14.46 15.01
C GLY A 293 1.02 13.10 15.31
N LYS A 294 0.84 12.23 14.30
CA LYS A 294 0.35 10.87 14.48
C LYS A 294 1.48 9.88 14.71
N GLY A 295 1.21 8.83 15.49
CA GLY A 295 2.12 7.69 15.60
C GLY A 295 3.41 7.91 16.39
N ASN A 296 3.46 8.85 17.34
CA ASN A 296 4.67 9.18 18.13
C ASN A 296 5.94 9.36 17.26
N PRO A 297 5.91 10.29 16.32
CA PRO A 297 6.86 10.30 15.23
C PRO A 297 8.18 10.98 15.65
N SER A 298 9.28 10.60 15.02
CA SER A 298 10.59 11.18 15.29
C SER A 298 10.67 12.61 14.72
N PRO A 299 11.53 13.48 15.28
CA PRO A 299 11.68 14.85 14.75
C PRO A 299 12.16 14.93 13.29
N THR A 300 12.86 13.91 12.80
CA THR A 300 13.43 13.87 11.45
C THR A 300 12.46 13.29 10.42
N TRP A 301 11.59 12.39 10.86
CA TRP A 301 10.67 11.59 10.05
C TRP A 301 9.29 11.64 10.69
N ASP A 302 8.65 12.81 10.59
CA ASP A 302 7.55 13.20 11.46
C ASP A 302 6.14 12.86 10.93
N HIS A 303 6.03 12.41 9.68
CA HIS A 303 4.79 12.01 9.01
C HIS A 303 5.08 11.21 7.74
N VAL A 304 4.07 10.52 7.21
CA VAL A 304 4.18 9.84 5.90
C VAL A 304 4.27 10.88 4.78
N ASP A 305 5.19 10.67 3.84
CA ASP A 305 5.33 11.45 2.61
C ASP A 305 4.06 11.33 1.75
N ASP A 306 3.55 12.46 1.28
CA ASP A 306 2.43 12.55 0.35
C ASP A 306 2.84 13.12 -1.02
N CYS A 307 2.03 12.80 -2.03
CA CYS A 307 2.33 13.10 -3.43
C CYS A 307 1.24 13.94 -4.07
N ASN A 308 1.57 14.63 -5.16
CA ASN A 308 0.58 15.24 -6.05
C ASN A 308 -0.03 14.18 -6.98
N ALA A 309 -0.99 14.60 -7.82
CA ALA A 309 -1.66 13.69 -8.77
C ALA A 309 -0.71 13.02 -9.76
N GLN A 310 0.44 13.62 -10.06
CA GLN A 310 1.49 13.03 -10.91
C GLN A 310 2.36 12.01 -10.17
N GLY A 311 2.09 11.73 -8.88
CA GLY A 311 2.91 10.85 -8.06
C GLY A 311 4.24 11.46 -7.63
N MET A 312 4.42 12.77 -7.80
CA MET A 312 5.61 13.47 -7.33
C MET A 312 5.39 13.94 -5.91
N LEU A 313 6.40 13.78 -5.07
CA LEU A 313 6.38 14.24 -3.69
C LEU A 313 6.04 15.73 -3.59
N ARG A 314 5.12 16.06 -2.70
CA ARG A 314 4.83 17.44 -2.33
C ARG A 314 5.99 17.95 -1.46
N ARG A 315 6.50 19.13 -1.79
CA ARG A 315 7.60 19.81 -1.08
C ARG A 315 7.07 21.00 -0.29
#